data_AF-A0A0C2YL47-F1
#
_entry.id   AF-A0A0C2YL47-F1
#
_cell.length_a   1.000
_cell.length_b   1.000
_cell.length_c   1.000
_cell.angle_alpha   90.00
_cell.angle_beta   90.00
_cell.angle_gamma   90.00
#
_symmetry.space_group_name_H-M   'P 1'
#
loop_
_entity.id
_entity.type
_entity.pdbx_description
1 polymer ?
#
loop_
_entity_poly.entity_id
_entity_poly.type
_entity_poly.pdbx_seq_one_letter_code
_entity_poly.pdbx_strand_id
1 'polypeptide(L)'
;FRHQLFHSSIAAVLNSLKPHMTEPVVTLCLDGHFRHVIYGLGPYIADYPEQVLLTGVMQGWCTRCTAHNNNLDAGSGCRSHEHSDVLRNVLDPQMLSNDYGIVHNIVPFTSDFPRTDIHELIAPDLLHQLIKGTFKDHLVTWINEYLELEHGKQHAGEILTDIDRR
;
A
#
# COMPACT_ATOMS: atom_id res chain seq x y z
N PHE A 1 -15.69 -13.04 -0.99
CA PHE A 1 -15.81 -13.50 -2.39
C PHE A 1 -15.09 -12.57 -3.38
N ARG A 2 -15.48 -11.30 -3.54
CA ARG A 2 -14.86 -10.38 -4.52
C ARG A 2 -13.34 -10.18 -4.32
N HIS A 3 -12.89 -10.00 -3.07
CA HIS A 3 -11.45 -9.79 -2.79
C HIS A 3 -10.62 -11.04 -3.10
N GLN A 4 -11.07 -12.21 -2.65
CA GLN A 4 -10.36 -13.46 -2.95
C GLN A 4 -10.32 -13.75 -4.46
N LEU A 5 -11.40 -13.45 -5.20
CA LEU A 5 -11.40 -13.57 -6.65
C LEU A 5 -10.33 -12.69 -7.31
N PHE A 6 -10.16 -11.44 -6.84
CA PHE A 6 -9.10 -10.54 -7.29
C PHE A 6 -7.71 -11.15 -7.06
N HIS A 7 -7.42 -11.62 -5.83
CA HIS A 7 -6.13 -12.24 -5.53
C HIS A 7 -5.86 -13.51 -6.35
N SER A 8 -6.84 -14.40 -6.43
CA SER A 8 -6.72 -15.62 -7.24
C SER A 8 -6.53 -15.33 -8.73
N SER A 9 -7.13 -14.24 -9.24
CA SER A 9 -6.95 -13.83 -10.63
C SER A 9 -5.52 -13.33 -10.90
N ILE A 10 -4.97 -12.47 -10.03
CA ILE A 10 -3.59 -11.99 -10.17
C ILE A 10 -2.60 -13.14 -10.02
N ALA A 11 -2.81 -14.02 -9.04
CA ALA A 11 -1.99 -15.20 -8.86
C ALA A 11 -1.99 -16.08 -10.11
N ALA A 12 -3.16 -16.31 -10.73
CA ALA A 12 -3.27 -17.08 -11.96
C ALA A 12 -2.52 -16.44 -13.14
N VAL A 13 -2.61 -15.11 -13.29
CA VAL A 13 -1.88 -14.36 -14.34
C VAL A 13 -0.36 -14.48 -14.17
N LEU A 14 0.12 -14.38 -12.93
CA LEU A 14 1.55 -14.39 -12.62
C LEU A 14 2.14 -15.80 -12.44
N ASN A 15 1.31 -16.85 -12.42
CA ASN A 15 1.73 -18.21 -12.06
C ASN A 15 2.86 -18.76 -12.94
N SER A 16 2.93 -18.35 -14.21
CA SER A 16 4.01 -18.75 -15.14
C SER A 16 5.39 -18.25 -14.73
N LEU A 17 5.48 -17.17 -13.93
CA LEU A 17 6.74 -16.63 -13.42
C LEU A 17 7.28 -17.43 -12.23
N LYS A 18 6.39 -18.07 -11.46
CA LYS A 18 6.72 -18.69 -10.17
C LYS A 18 7.90 -19.67 -10.22
N PRO A 19 8.02 -20.59 -11.20
CA PRO A 19 9.19 -21.50 -11.27
C PRO A 19 10.51 -20.74 -11.44
N HIS A 20 10.46 -19.64 -12.19
CA HIS A 20 11.62 -18.82 -12.55
C HIS A 20 11.98 -17.77 -11.49
N MET A 21 11.28 -17.79 -10.36
CA MET A 21 11.66 -17.01 -9.17
C MET A 21 12.63 -17.78 -8.28
N THR A 22 12.79 -19.09 -8.44
CA THR A 22 13.82 -19.85 -7.71
C THR A 22 14.88 -20.35 -8.66
N GLU A 23 14.46 -20.88 -9.80
CA GLU A 23 15.38 -21.42 -10.80
C GLU A 23 15.66 -20.40 -11.92
N PRO A 24 16.93 -20.12 -12.25
CA PRO A 24 17.26 -19.18 -13.31
C PRO A 24 16.79 -19.69 -14.68
N VAL A 25 16.34 -18.77 -15.53
CA VAL A 25 16.01 -19.05 -16.95
C VAL A 25 16.86 -18.21 -17.87
N VAL A 26 17.22 -18.77 -19.03
CA VAL A 26 17.94 -18.03 -20.07
C VAL A 26 16.98 -17.07 -20.76
N THR A 27 17.24 -15.78 -20.61
CA THR A 27 16.43 -14.70 -21.18
C THR A 27 17.31 -13.80 -22.06
N LEU A 28 16.78 -13.41 -23.22
CA LEU A 28 17.38 -12.37 -24.07
C LEU A 28 17.11 -11.00 -23.44
N CYS A 29 18.15 -10.32 -22.99
CA CYS A 29 18.04 -8.97 -22.45
C CYS A 29 17.94 -7.92 -23.57
N LEU A 30 17.51 -6.71 -23.22
CA LEU A 30 17.34 -5.58 -24.15
C LEU A 30 18.65 -5.14 -24.85
N ASP A 31 19.80 -5.50 -24.28
CA ASP A 31 21.12 -5.25 -24.86
C ASP A 31 21.59 -6.37 -25.81
N GLY A 32 20.70 -7.31 -26.17
CA GLY A 32 20.98 -8.39 -27.12
C GLY A 32 21.74 -9.59 -26.54
N HIS A 33 22.06 -9.59 -25.25
CA HIS A 33 22.81 -10.69 -24.63
C HIS A 33 21.88 -11.64 -23.86
N PHE A 34 22.16 -12.94 -23.94
CA PHE A 34 21.48 -13.96 -23.15
C PHE A 34 22.08 -14.04 -21.75
N ARG A 35 21.22 -14.03 -20.73
CA ARG A 35 21.64 -14.17 -19.32
C ARG A 35 20.72 -15.12 -18.58
N HIS A 36 21.27 -15.76 -17.55
CA HIS A 36 20.47 -16.43 -16.53
C HIS A 36 19.80 -15.37 -15.66
N VAL A 37 18.46 -15.31 -15.72
CA VAL A 37 17.63 -14.36 -14.99
C VAL A 37 16.79 -15.11 -13.98
N ILE A 38 16.71 -14.56 -12.77
CA ILE A 38 15.74 -14.93 -11.75
C ILE A 38 14.72 -13.79 -11.68
N TYR A 39 13.44 -14.11 -11.84
CA TYR A 39 12.39 -13.10 -11.75
C TYR A 39 12.04 -12.78 -10.29
N GLY A 40 11.57 -11.56 -10.08
CA GLY A 40 10.99 -11.08 -8.83
C GLY A 40 9.79 -10.22 -9.14
N LEU A 41 8.86 -10.11 -8.18
CA LEU A 41 7.79 -9.14 -8.28
C LEU A 41 8.28 -7.81 -7.71
N GLY A 42 8.13 -6.74 -8.48
CA GLY A 42 8.50 -5.39 -8.08
C GLY A 42 7.43 -4.72 -7.21
N PRO A 43 7.65 -3.47 -6.80
CA PRO A 43 6.69 -2.75 -5.98
C PRO A 43 5.34 -2.57 -6.68
N TYR A 44 4.26 -2.80 -5.94
CA TYR A 44 2.90 -2.53 -6.40
C TYR A 44 2.50 -1.12 -5.96
N ILE A 45 2.49 -0.18 -6.92
CA ILE A 45 2.09 1.21 -6.68
C ILE A 45 0.56 1.26 -6.71
N ALA A 46 -0.04 1.65 -5.60
CA ALA A 46 -1.49 1.69 -5.45
C ALA A 46 -1.93 2.82 -4.52
N ASP A 47 -3.16 3.30 -4.70
CA ASP A 47 -3.80 4.20 -3.75
C ASP A 47 -4.16 3.46 -2.45
N TYR A 48 -4.63 4.18 -1.43
CA TYR A 48 -4.85 3.56 -0.12
C TYR A 48 -5.95 2.46 -0.14
N PRO A 49 -7.13 2.68 -0.75
CA PRO A 49 -8.13 1.63 -0.88
C PRO A 49 -7.62 0.36 -1.59
N GLU A 50 -6.83 0.51 -2.66
CA GLU A 50 -6.24 -0.64 -3.34
C GLU A 50 -5.13 -1.31 -2.52
N GLN A 51 -4.30 -0.56 -1.78
CA GLN A 51 -3.34 -1.15 -0.83
C GLN A 51 -4.03 -1.99 0.26
N VAL A 52 -5.14 -1.50 0.81
CA VAL A 52 -5.96 -2.21 1.81
C VAL A 52 -6.47 -3.53 1.22
N LEU A 53 -6.98 -3.52 -0.02
CA LEU A 53 -7.36 -4.72 -0.76
C LEU A 53 -6.17 -5.69 -0.93
N LEU A 54 -5.04 -5.20 -1.44
CA LEU A 54 -3.85 -6.00 -1.76
C LEU A 54 -3.27 -6.72 -0.54
N THR A 55 -3.19 -6.00 0.58
CA THR A 55 -2.62 -6.51 1.84
C THR A 55 -3.59 -7.32 2.68
N GLY A 56 -4.88 -7.36 2.33
CA GLY A 56 -5.90 -8.05 3.13
C GLY A 56 -6.09 -7.43 4.52
N VAL A 57 -5.89 -6.12 4.64
CA VAL A 57 -6.03 -5.34 5.88
C VAL A 57 -7.39 -4.64 5.91
N MET A 58 -7.87 -4.25 7.10
CA MET A 58 -9.08 -3.47 7.28
C MET A 58 -8.82 -1.98 6.98
N GLN A 59 -9.81 -1.29 6.42
CA GLN A 59 -9.70 0.14 6.16
C GLN A 59 -9.45 0.94 7.46
N GLY A 60 -8.56 1.93 7.39
CA GLY A 60 -8.12 2.73 8.54
C GLY A 60 -6.90 2.16 9.27
N TRP A 61 -6.43 0.97 8.89
CA TRP A 61 -5.21 0.37 9.45
C TRP A 61 -4.00 0.60 8.53
N CYS A 62 -2.80 0.56 9.13
CA CYS A 62 -1.57 0.59 8.34
C CYS A 62 -1.37 -0.74 7.62
N THR A 63 -1.09 -0.65 6.32
CA THR A 63 -0.85 -1.78 5.43
C THR A 63 0.57 -2.34 5.57
N ARG A 64 1.49 -1.61 6.21
CA ARG A 64 2.90 -2.01 6.39
C ARG A 64 3.29 -2.32 7.81
N CYS A 65 2.67 -1.69 8.81
CA CYS A 65 3.05 -1.86 10.21
C CYS A 65 1.90 -2.40 11.07
N THR A 66 2.26 -2.90 12.26
CA THR A 66 1.33 -3.46 13.24
C THR A 66 0.75 -2.40 14.17
N ALA A 67 0.86 -1.11 13.85
CA ALA A 67 0.26 -0.04 14.65
C ALA A 67 -1.26 -0.20 14.68
N HIS A 68 -1.83 0.09 15.84
CA HIS A 68 -3.27 0.08 16.03
C HIS A 68 -3.90 1.28 15.31
N ASN A 69 -5.09 1.11 14.69
CA ASN A 69 -5.69 2.13 13.83
C ASN A 69 -5.96 3.49 14.51
N ASN A 70 -6.16 3.48 15.82
CA ASN A 70 -6.38 4.69 16.63
C ASN A 70 -5.08 5.36 17.09
N ASN A 71 -3.91 4.78 16.81
CA ASN A 71 -2.61 5.28 17.23
C ASN A 71 -1.51 4.85 16.25
N LEU A 72 -1.59 5.38 15.02
CA LEU A 72 -0.67 5.05 13.93
C LEU A 72 0.76 5.57 14.18
N ASP A 73 0.91 6.58 15.03
CA ASP A 73 2.22 7.16 15.40
C ASP A 73 2.95 6.35 16.47
N ALA A 74 2.32 5.32 17.03
CA ALA A 74 2.99 4.41 17.95
C ALA A 74 4.07 3.61 17.21
N GLY A 75 5.26 3.55 17.79
CA GLY A 75 6.31 2.64 17.35
C GLY A 75 5.76 1.22 17.27
N SER A 76 5.88 0.59 16.10
CA SER A 76 5.28 -0.71 15.82
C SER A 76 6.19 -1.56 14.93
N GLY A 77 5.94 -2.87 14.91
CA GLY A 77 6.63 -3.81 14.03
C GLY A 77 6.14 -3.72 12.59
N CYS A 78 6.80 -4.44 11.70
CA CYS A 78 6.34 -4.61 10.33
C CYS A 78 5.34 -5.76 10.23
N ARG A 79 4.35 -5.63 9.33
CA ARG A 79 3.52 -6.75 8.91
C ARG A 79 4.30 -7.63 7.97
N SER A 80 4.00 -8.91 8.01
CA SER A 80 4.48 -9.91 7.07
C SER A 80 3.40 -10.97 6.84
N HIS A 81 3.58 -11.79 5.81
CA HIS A 81 2.78 -13.00 5.62
C HIS A 81 2.86 -13.91 6.85
N GLU A 82 4.06 -14.14 7.39
CA GLU A 82 4.27 -14.97 8.59
C GLU A 82 3.47 -14.43 9.79
N HIS A 83 3.54 -13.12 10.04
CA HIS A 83 2.77 -12.48 11.10
C HIS A 83 1.26 -12.72 10.92
N SER A 84 0.76 -12.50 9.70
CA SER A 84 -0.66 -12.62 9.40
C SER A 84 -1.15 -14.06 9.49
N ASP A 85 -0.35 -15.03 9.04
CA ASP A 85 -0.69 -16.45 9.03
C ASP A 85 -0.68 -17.04 10.44
N VAL A 86 0.29 -16.66 11.28
CA VAL A 86 0.30 -17.04 12.69
C VAL A 86 -0.96 -16.54 13.40
N LEU A 87 -1.33 -15.27 13.20
CA LEU A 87 -2.51 -14.70 13.83
C LEU A 87 -3.81 -15.34 13.34
N ARG A 88 -3.94 -15.64 12.03
CA ARG A 88 -5.10 -16.35 11.48
C ARG A 88 -5.30 -17.73 12.08
N ASN A 89 -4.22 -18.42 12.43
CA ASN A 89 -4.27 -19.78 12.98
C ASN A 89 -4.63 -19.81 14.47
N VAL A 90 -4.35 -18.73 15.20
CA VAL A 90 -4.48 -18.66 16.66
C VAL A 90 -5.73 -17.92 17.10
N LEU A 91 -6.14 -16.88 16.37
CA LEU A 91 -7.22 -15.99 16.76
C LEU A 91 -8.52 -16.28 16.01
N ASP A 92 -9.64 -16.03 16.68
CA ASP A 92 -10.93 -16.03 15.99
C ASP A 92 -11.03 -14.82 15.02
N PRO A 93 -11.90 -14.90 13.98
CA PRO A 93 -12.00 -13.85 12.98
C PRO A 93 -12.37 -12.47 13.51
N GLN A 94 -13.09 -12.39 14.64
CA GLN A 94 -13.51 -11.12 15.22
C GLN A 94 -12.35 -10.43 15.93
N MET A 95 -11.59 -11.15 16.76
CA MET A 95 -10.36 -10.62 17.37
C MET A 95 -9.33 -10.23 16.31
N LEU A 96 -9.13 -11.07 15.30
CA LEU A 96 -8.19 -10.81 14.21
C LEU A 96 -8.52 -9.49 13.47
N SER A 97 -9.81 -9.23 13.24
CA SER A 97 -10.27 -8.02 12.56
C SER A 97 -10.18 -6.78 13.45
N ASN A 98 -10.59 -6.90 14.72
CA ASN A 98 -10.71 -5.76 15.63
C ASN A 98 -9.37 -5.31 16.19
N ASP A 99 -8.49 -6.25 16.54
CA ASP A 99 -7.28 -5.96 17.30
C ASP A 99 -6.03 -5.87 16.40
N TYR A 100 -6.08 -6.51 15.23
CA TYR A 100 -4.95 -6.57 14.28
C TYR A 100 -5.29 -6.04 12.89
N GLY A 101 -6.56 -5.74 12.61
CA GLY A 101 -6.98 -5.21 11.32
C GLY A 101 -6.76 -6.16 10.15
N ILE A 102 -6.76 -7.48 10.37
CA ILE A 102 -6.52 -8.47 9.30
C ILE A 102 -7.85 -9.09 8.88
N VAL A 103 -8.07 -9.18 7.56
CA VAL A 103 -9.26 -9.82 7.01
C VAL A 103 -9.05 -11.33 6.91
N HIS A 104 -9.74 -12.09 7.75
CA HIS A 104 -9.56 -13.54 7.88
C HIS A 104 -9.60 -14.32 6.55
N ASN A 105 -10.58 -14.01 5.69
CA ASN A 105 -10.88 -14.77 4.46
C ASN A 105 -10.13 -14.29 3.20
N ILE A 106 -9.01 -13.59 3.35
CA ILE A 106 -8.21 -13.08 2.22
C ILE A 106 -6.80 -13.65 2.28
N VAL A 107 -6.43 -14.45 1.29
CA VAL A 107 -5.04 -14.86 1.06
C VAL A 107 -4.44 -13.95 -0.02
N PRO A 108 -3.45 -13.10 0.32
CA PRO A 108 -2.76 -12.27 -0.67
C PRO A 108 -2.21 -13.11 -1.83
N PHE A 109 -2.25 -12.56 -3.04
CA PHE A 109 -1.80 -13.29 -4.24
C PHE A 109 -0.29 -13.63 -4.17
N THR A 110 0.47 -12.86 -3.41
CA THR A 110 1.92 -13.01 -3.17
C THR A 110 2.26 -14.15 -2.21
N SER A 111 1.31 -14.68 -1.44
CA SER A 111 1.57 -15.70 -0.41
C SER A 111 2.22 -16.95 -1.00
N ASP A 112 1.87 -17.27 -2.25
CA ASP A 112 2.38 -18.45 -2.96
C ASP A 112 3.63 -18.17 -3.81
N PHE A 113 4.15 -16.95 -3.86
CA PHE A 113 5.30 -16.60 -4.68
C PHE A 113 6.60 -16.51 -3.84
N PRO A 114 7.74 -17.03 -4.32
CA PRO A 114 9.00 -16.99 -3.58
C PRO A 114 9.48 -15.55 -3.37
N ARG A 115 9.92 -15.22 -2.15
CA ARG A 115 10.53 -13.92 -1.80
C ARG A 115 9.62 -12.73 -2.12
N THR A 116 8.31 -12.90 -1.94
CA THR A 116 7.34 -11.83 -2.11
C THR A 116 6.48 -11.72 -0.87
N ASP A 117 6.56 -10.58 -0.20
CA ASP A 117 5.65 -10.20 0.87
C ASP A 117 4.90 -8.95 0.44
N ILE A 118 3.57 -9.00 0.41
CA ILE A 118 2.79 -7.86 -0.07
C ILE A 118 3.01 -6.61 0.80
N HIS A 119 3.28 -6.78 2.10
CA HIS A 119 3.51 -5.67 3.03
C HIS A 119 4.84 -4.96 2.77
N GLU A 120 5.78 -5.63 2.10
CA GLU A 120 7.06 -5.06 1.65
C GLU A 120 6.97 -4.52 0.22
N LEU A 121 6.12 -5.14 -0.62
CA LEU A 121 6.00 -4.80 -2.03
C LEU A 121 5.08 -3.59 -2.28
N ILE A 122 4.15 -3.25 -1.39
CA ILE A 122 3.31 -2.07 -1.61
C ILE A 122 4.11 -0.77 -1.61
N ALA A 123 3.85 0.07 -2.60
CA ALA A 123 4.39 1.41 -2.70
C ALA A 123 3.25 2.45 -2.73
N PRO A 124 3.41 3.59 -2.04
CA PRO A 124 2.41 4.64 -2.04
C PRO A 124 2.26 5.27 -3.43
N ASP A 125 1.02 5.50 -3.84
CA ASP A 125 0.72 6.41 -4.95
C ASP A 125 1.00 7.86 -4.50
N LEU A 126 2.15 8.37 -4.93
CA LEU A 126 2.60 9.73 -4.59
C LEU A 126 1.63 10.81 -5.06
N LEU A 127 0.97 10.61 -6.19
CA LEU A 127 0.04 11.60 -6.71
C LEU A 127 -1.19 11.71 -5.82
N HIS A 128 -1.85 10.58 -5.55
CA HIS A 128 -3.10 10.58 -4.81
C HIS A 128 -2.91 10.77 -3.31
N GLN A 129 -1.89 10.16 -2.72
CA GLN A 129 -1.72 10.18 -1.27
C GLN A 129 -0.96 11.43 -0.81
N LEU A 130 0.18 11.72 -1.42
CA LEU A 130 1.06 12.80 -0.96
C LEU A 130 0.67 14.14 -1.59
N ILE A 131 0.71 14.23 -2.92
CA ILE A 131 0.53 15.52 -3.62
C ILE A 131 -0.91 16.01 -3.51
N LYS A 132 -1.88 15.16 -3.86
CA LYS A 132 -3.29 15.53 -3.80
C LYS A 132 -3.80 15.51 -2.35
N GLY A 133 -3.65 14.39 -1.65
CA GLY A 133 -4.14 14.25 -0.28
C GLY A 133 -3.44 15.22 0.68
N THR A 134 -2.16 15.00 0.96
CA THR A 134 -1.45 15.77 2.00
C THR A 134 -1.24 17.23 1.62
N PHE A 135 -0.69 17.52 0.44
CA PHE A 135 -0.36 18.90 0.08
C PHE A 135 -1.60 19.69 -0.34
N LYS A 136 -2.30 19.25 -1.39
CA LYS A 136 -3.41 20.03 -1.95
C LYS A 136 -4.64 20.05 -1.04
N ASP A 137 -5.11 18.90 -0.57
CA ASP A 137 -6.40 18.83 0.11
C ASP A 137 -6.30 19.20 1.60
N HIS A 138 -5.17 18.91 2.25
CA HIS A 138 -4.95 19.24 3.67
C HIS A 138 -4.13 20.51 3.88
N LEU A 139 -2.89 20.57 3.40
CA LEU A 139 -1.98 21.68 3.72
C LEU A 139 -2.48 23.00 3.12
N VAL A 140 -2.87 23.02 1.84
CA VAL A 140 -3.38 24.26 1.22
C VAL A 140 -4.67 24.72 1.88
N THR A 141 -5.59 23.80 2.22
CA THR A 141 -6.81 24.13 2.97
C THR A 141 -6.46 24.77 4.32
N TRP A 142 -5.53 24.19 5.07
CA TRP A 142 -5.09 24.73 6.36
C TRP A 142 -4.42 26.11 6.20
N ILE A 143 -3.58 26.31 5.18
CA ILE A 143 -2.98 27.61 4.88
C ILE A 143 -4.06 28.66 4.59
N ASN A 144 -5.08 28.32 3.80
CA ASN A 144 -6.19 29.21 3.51
C ASN A 144 -6.92 29.63 4.78
N GLU A 145 -7.26 28.66 5.64
CA GLU A 145 -7.92 28.91 6.93
C GLU A 145 -7.06 29.82 7.83
N TYR A 146 -5.76 29.55 7.91
CA TYR A 146 -4.83 30.37 8.67
C TYR A 146 -4.76 31.82 8.16
N LEU A 147 -4.63 32.02 6.85
CA LEU A 147 -4.58 33.36 6.25
C LEU A 147 -5.89 34.12 6.47
N GLU A 148 -7.04 33.47 6.36
CA GLU A 148 -8.33 34.10 6.65
C GLU A 148 -8.44 34.54 8.12
N LEU A 149 -7.91 33.74 9.06
CA LEU A 149 -7.91 34.06 10.48
C LEU A 149 -6.98 35.24 10.82
N GLU A 150 -5.79 35.29 10.24
CA GLU A 150 -4.77 36.31 10.55
C GLU A 150 -5.00 37.64 9.82
N HIS A 151 -5.44 37.59 8.56
CA HIS A 151 -5.47 38.76 7.68
C HIS A 151 -6.87 39.18 7.25
N GLY A 152 -7.89 38.39 7.60
CA GLY A 152 -9.25 38.58 7.11
C GLY A 152 -9.41 38.15 5.65
N LYS A 153 -10.64 37.79 5.27
CA LYS A 153 -10.95 37.15 3.98
C LYS A 153 -10.46 37.90 2.75
N GLN A 154 -10.56 39.23 2.75
CA GLN A 154 -10.19 40.04 1.58
C GLN A 154 -8.68 40.00 1.33
N HIS A 155 -7.86 40.25 2.35
CA HIS A 155 -6.41 40.28 2.20
C HIS A 155 -5.82 38.87 2.03
N ALA A 156 -6.41 37.86 2.68
CA ALA A 156 -6.07 36.45 2.44
C ALA A 156 -6.24 36.07 0.95
N GLY A 157 -7.33 36.51 0.31
CA GLY A 157 -7.57 36.27 -1.12
C GLY A 157 -6.51 36.93 -2.04
N GLU A 158 -6.02 38.11 -1.69
CA GLU A 158 -4.94 38.79 -2.42
C GLU A 158 -3.63 38.00 -2.32
N ILE A 159 -3.27 37.54 -1.11
CA ILE A 159 -2.07 36.72 -0.86
C ILE A 159 -2.14 35.40 -1.65
N LEU A 160 -3.28 34.71 -1.60
CA LEU A 160 -3.47 33.46 -2.34
C LEU A 160 -3.39 33.65 -3.85
N THR A 161 -3.92 34.76 -4.35
CA THR A 161 -3.83 35.10 -5.78
C THR A 161 -2.38 35.38 -6.21
N ASP A 162 -1.54 35.95 -5.35
CA ASP A 162 -0.11 36.12 -5.65
C ASP A 162 0.65 34.79 -5.63
N ILE A 163 0.32 33.90 -4.69
CA ILE A 163 0.91 32.56 -4.61
C ILE A 163 0.59 31.74 -5.86
N ASP A 164 -0.66 31.75 -6.34
CA ASP A 164 -1.10 30.97 -7.50
C ASP A 164 -0.50 31.46 -8.84
N ARG A 165 0.05 32.68 -8.87
CA ARG A 165 0.68 33.28 -10.07
C ARG A 165 2.14 32.90 -10.28
N ARG A 166 2.81 32.28 -9.29
CA ARG A 166 4.25 31.94 -9.35
C ARG A 166 4.46 30.45 -9.55
#